data_AF-J2WBR7-F1
#
_entry.id   AF-J2WBR7-F1
#
_cell.length_a   1.000
_cell.length_b   1.000
_cell.length_c   1.000
_cell.angle_alpha   90.00
_cell.angle_beta   90.00
_cell.angle_gamma   90.00
#
_symmetry.space_group_name_H-M   'P 1'
#
loop_
_entity.id
_entity.type
_entity.pdbx_description
1 polymer ?
#
loop_
_entity_poly.entity_id
_entity_poly.type
_entity_poly.pdbx_seq_one_letter_code
_entity_poly.pdbx_strand_id
1 'polypeptide(L)'
;WAPGHGVVATLTRGSAQGRVGLRADMDALPITEDTGLPYASTTPGVMHACGHDGHTASLLGAAALLAADTSWSGTVDFIFQPAEEGLGGARAMVGAGLFERFPMTRVFGFHNWPGLAAGTIAVHDGVVMASGGRISITIDGHAGHAGMPHLTRDPVMAAGHLIVALQSVVSRSIDPLDTAVLSLCTLEGGTARNQIAGRVTIGGTLRYHREAVKETIVARIGEICDGIATSFGVRVTPEIVMGVGVVINTPAEASLARLAGERVQAEVRRDLAPSMAGEDFAFYLAHRPGAFVWIGNGELRDGAELHGPRYDFNDAILPVASSWMAEIAKTALSAN
;
A
#
# COMPACT_ATOMS: atom_id res chain seq x y z
N TRP A 1 -6.47 10.26 20.31
CA TRP A 1 -6.72 8.85 19.99
C TRP A 1 -8.21 8.68 19.78
N ALA A 2 -8.64 8.63 18.52
CA ALA A 2 -10.02 8.23 18.21
C ALA A 2 -10.23 6.78 18.70
N PRO A 3 -11.46 6.38 19.10
CA PRO A 3 -11.74 4.99 19.42
C PRO A 3 -11.27 4.07 18.28
N GLY A 4 -10.57 2.99 18.63
CA GLY A 4 -10.09 2.01 17.65
C GLY A 4 -11.25 1.19 17.10
N HIS A 5 -11.38 1.13 15.78
CA HIS A 5 -12.42 0.35 15.09
C HIS A 5 -11.93 -1.04 14.67
N GLY A 6 -10.70 -1.42 15.02
CA GLY A 6 -10.16 -2.74 14.70
C GLY A 6 -10.79 -3.82 15.55
N VAL A 7 -11.15 -4.93 14.91
CA VAL A 7 -11.76 -6.09 15.55
C VAL A 7 -10.82 -7.28 15.36
N VAL A 8 -10.58 -8.03 16.43
CA VAL A 8 -9.87 -9.31 16.35
C VAL A 8 -10.74 -10.38 17.01
N ALA A 9 -11.06 -11.41 16.24
CA ALA A 9 -11.79 -12.58 16.72
C ALA A 9 -10.84 -13.78 16.76
N THR A 10 -10.99 -14.66 17.75
CA THR A 10 -10.12 -15.84 17.91
C THR A 10 -10.95 -17.11 17.84
N LEU A 11 -10.51 -18.09 17.04
CA LEU A 11 -11.05 -19.44 17.01
C LEU A 11 -9.95 -20.44 17.38
N THR A 12 -10.19 -21.24 18.40
CA THR A 12 -9.25 -22.29 18.86
C THR A 12 -9.89 -23.66 18.71
N ARG A 13 -9.10 -24.63 18.23
CA ARG A 13 -9.52 -26.03 18.09
C ARG A 13 -8.43 -27.01 18.53
N GLY A 14 -8.84 -28.05 19.24
CA GLY A 14 -7.94 -29.12 19.71
C GLY A 14 -6.87 -28.59 20.68
N SER A 15 -5.72 -29.25 20.72
CA SER A 15 -4.66 -29.01 21.72
C SER A 15 -3.36 -28.44 21.15
N ALA A 16 -3.22 -28.33 19.82
CA ALA A 16 -2.02 -27.77 19.21
C ALA A 16 -1.85 -26.29 19.61
N GLN A 17 -0.60 -25.90 19.85
CA GLN A 17 -0.26 -24.55 20.34
C GLN A 17 0.00 -23.53 19.22
N GLY A 18 0.04 -23.99 17.96
CA GLY A 18 0.24 -23.11 16.80
C GLY A 18 -0.84 -22.04 16.72
N ARG A 19 -0.45 -20.81 16.35
CA ARG A 19 -1.35 -19.66 16.25
C ARG A 19 -1.03 -18.81 15.03
N VAL A 20 -2.02 -18.53 14.20
CA VAL A 20 -1.85 -17.80 12.92
C VAL A 20 -2.88 -16.67 12.79
N GLY A 21 -2.48 -15.57 12.17
CA GLY A 21 -3.35 -14.43 11.88
C GLY A 21 -3.81 -14.43 10.42
N LEU A 22 -5.09 -14.12 10.19
CA LEU A 22 -5.67 -13.86 8.88
C LEU A 22 -6.25 -12.44 8.86
N ARG A 23 -5.83 -11.60 7.91
CA ARG A 23 -6.23 -10.18 7.85
C ARG A 23 -7.17 -9.90 6.68
N ALA A 24 -8.17 -9.07 6.96
CA ALA A 24 -8.94 -8.31 5.97
C ALA A 24 -9.05 -6.86 6.46
N ASP A 25 -8.79 -5.91 5.58
CA ASP A 25 -9.16 -4.51 5.74
C ASP A 25 -10.67 -4.29 5.53
N MET A 26 -11.18 -3.14 5.98
CA MET A 26 -12.62 -2.87 6.05
C MET A 26 -13.02 -1.45 5.64
N ASP A 27 -12.09 -0.53 5.43
CA ASP A 27 -12.43 0.86 5.12
C ASP A 27 -12.84 1.06 3.65
N ALA A 28 -13.60 2.12 3.42
CA ALA A 28 -14.04 2.58 2.11
C ALA A 28 -13.29 3.87 1.72
N LEU A 29 -13.50 4.34 0.49
CA LEU A 29 -12.87 5.53 -0.07
C LEU A 29 -13.86 6.68 -0.25
N PRO A 30 -13.39 7.96 -0.23
CA PRO A 30 -14.21 9.14 -0.51
C PRO A 30 -14.48 9.31 -2.02
N ILE A 31 -15.12 8.32 -2.62
CA ILE A 31 -15.45 8.25 -4.05
C ILE A 31 -16.96 8.16 -4.19
N THR A 32 -17.52 8.91 -5.14
CA THR A 32 -18.93 8.76 -5.51
C THR A 32 -19.07 7.56 -6.43
N GLU A 33 -19.83 6.56 -5.99
CA GLU A 33 -20.08 5.36 -6.76
C GLU A 33 -20.96 5.63 -8.00
N ASP A 34 -20.53 5.10 -9.15
CA ASP A 34 -21.19 5.23 -10.46
C ASP A 34 -21.38 3.85 -11.12
N THR A 35 -21.53 2.81 -10.31
CA THR A 35 -21.70 1.42 -10.79
C THR A 35 -23.12 1.17 -11.33
N GLY A 36 -24.11 1.86 -10.78
CA GLY A 36 -25.54 1.62 -11.05
C GLY A 36 -26.06 0.27 -10.53
N LEU A 37 -25.29 -0.41 -9.68
CA LEU A 37 -25.64 -1.74 -9.14
C LEU A 37 -26.78 -1.63 -8.11
N PRO A 38 -27.63 -2.67 -7.97
CA PRO A 38 -28.74 -2.64 -7.02
C PRO A 38 -28.30 -2.61 -5.55
N TYR A 39 -27.03 -2.93 -5.28
CA TYR A 39 -26.40 -2.91 -3.96
C TYR A 39 -25.35 -1.78 -3.84
N ALA A 40 -25.40 -0.78 -4.72
CA ALA A 40 -24.52 0.39 -4.65
C ALA A 40 -24.61 1.10 -3.29
N SER A 41 -23.54 1.78 -2.92
CA SER A 41 -23.42 2.52 -1.67
C SER A 41 -24.59 3.47 -1.45
N THR A 42 -25.17 3.38 -0.26
CA THR A 42 -26.22 4.31 0.21
C THR A 42 -25.64 5.51 0.97
N THR A 43 -24.31 5.56 1.15
CA THR A 43 -23.61 6.67 1.79
C THR A 43 -23.05 7.61 0.73
N PRO A 44 -23.58 8.84 0.57
CA PRO A 44 -23.15 9.75 -0.47
C PRO A 44 -21.65 10.05 -0.40
N GLY A 45 -20.97 9.92 -1.55
CA GLY A 45 -19.52 10.19 -1.67
C GLY A 45 -18.61 9.16 -1.02
N VAL A 46 -19.12 7.98 -0.65
CA VAL A 46 -18.34 6.87 -0.08
C VAL A 46 -18.58 5.59 -0.86
N MET A 47 -17.52 4.87 -1.23
CA MET A 47 -17.58 3.65 -2.03
C MET A 47 -16.48 2.66 -1.62
N HIS A 48 -16.77 1.36 -1.62
CA HIS A 48 -15.74 0.31 -1.53
C HIS A 48 -15.04 0.10 -2.89
N ALA A 49 -14.33 1.13 -3.35
CA ALA A 49 -13.64 1.11 -4.65
C ALA A 49 -12.31 0.32 -4.65
N CYS A 50 -12.01 -0.41 -3.58
CA CYS A 50 -10.80 -1.24 -3.42
C CYS A 50 -11.11 -2.69 -2.99
N GLY A 51 -12.40 -3.06 -2.85
CA GLY A 51 -12.80 -4.45 -2.54
C GLY A 51 -12.72 -4.87 -1.07
N HIS A 52 -12.53 -3.93 -0.14
CA HIS A 52 -12.39 -4.23 1.30
C HIS A 52 -13.67 -4.85 1.92
N ASP A 53 -14.83 -4.58 1.32
CA ASP A 53 -16.07 -5.29 1.58
C ASP A 53 -15.96 -6.78 1.23
N GLY A 54 -15.44 -7.09 0.03
CA GLY A 54 -15.13 -8.44 -0.41
C GLY A 54 -14.05 -9.13 0.43
N HIS A 55 -13.03 -8.41 0.89
CA HIS A 55 -12.01 -8.93 1.81
C HIS A 55 -12.64 -9.32 3.16
N THR A 56 -13.46 -8.43 3.72
CA THR A 56 -14.19 -8.66 4.98
C THR A 56 -15.14 -9.86 4.86
N ALA A 57 -15.92 -9.93 3.77
CA ALA A 57 -16.80 -11.05 3.48
C ALA A 57 -16.00 -12.38 3.34
N SER A 58 -14.85 -12.33 2.67
CA SER A 58 -13.98 -13.49 2.49
C SER A 58 -13.42 -14.02 3.81
N LEU A 59 -12.99 -13.12 4.71
CA LEU A 59 -12.48 -13.49 6.04
C LEU A 59 -13.58 -14.07 6.93
N LEU A 60 -14.80 -13.53 6.88
CA LEU A 60 -15.96 -14.10 7.54
C LEU A 60 -16.30 -15.50 7.00
N GLY A 61 -16.25 -15.69 5.68
CA GLY A 61 -16.41 -17.00 5.04
C GLY A 61 -15.33 -18.00 5.47
N ALA A 62 -14.07 -17.57 5.58
CA ALA A 62 -12.98 -18.41 6.08
C ALA A 62 -13.22 -18.82 7.55
N ALA A 63 -13.68 -17.89 8.39
CA ALA A 63 -14.05 -18.19 9.78
C ALA A 63 -15.17 -19.24 9.86
N ALA A 64 -16.19 -19.13 9.01
CA ALA A 64 -17.28 -20.10 8.93
C ALA A 64 -16.79 -21.49 8.49
N LEU A 65 -15.93 -21.56 7.47
CA LEU A 65 -15.33 -22.81 7.00
C LEU A 65 -14.49 -23.49 8.10
N LEU A 66 -13.63 -22.74 8.80
CA LEU A 66 -12.80 -23.25 9.90
C LEU A 66 -13.63 -23.66 11.13
N ALA A 67 -14.74 -22.97 11.40
CA ALA A 67 -15.66 -23.34 12.48
C ALA A 67 -16.39 -24.65 12.20
N ALA A 68 -16.72 -24.93 10.94
CA ALA A 68 -17.35 -26.18 10.50
C ALA A 68 -16.36 -27.35 10.35
N ASP A 69 -15.11 -27.08 10.00
CA ASP A 69 -14.07 -28.10 9.81
C ASP A 69 -13.45 -28.54 11.14
N THR A 70 -13.51 -29.83 11.46
CA THR A 70 -12.93 -30.42 12.68
C THR A 70 -11.56 -31.04 12.46
N SER A 71 -11.01 -31.02 11.24
CA SER A 71 -9.77 -31.73 10.88
C SER A 71 -8.48 -31.02 11.25
N TRP A 72 -8.55 -29.86 11.90
CA TRP A 72 -7.40 -29.03 12.24
C TRP A 72 -7.28 -28.80 13.74
N SER A 73 -6.08 -28.42 14.19
CA SER A 73 -5.83 -28.04 15.58
C SER A 73 -4.89 -26.85 15.64
N GLY A 74 -5.16 -25.92 16.55
CA GLY A 74 -4.42 -24.67 16.73
C GLY A 74 -5.34 -23.51 17.06
N THR A 75 -4.86 -22.30 16.85
CA THR A 75 -5.61 -21.06 17.01
C THR A 75 -5.50 -20.17 15.78
N VAL A 76 -6.61 -19.58 15.35
CA VAL A 76 -6.67 -18.60 14.25
C VAL A 76 -7.21 -17.28 14.78
N ASP A 77 -6.46 -16.20 14.54
CA ASP A 77 -6.88 -14.82 14.83
C ASP A 77 -7.33 -14.13 13.54
N PHE A 78 -8.60 -13.76 13.48
CA PHE A 78 -9.20 -13.03 12.36
C PHE A 78 -9.09 -11.54 12.64
N ILE A 79 -8.24 -10.85 11.89
CA ILE A 79 -7.90 -9.43 12.03
C ILE A 79 -8.73 -8.65 11.02
N PHE A 80 -9.71 -7.94 11.53
CA PHE A 80 -10.54 -7.00 10.77
C PHE A 80 -9.97 -5.59 11.01
N GLN A 81 -9.22 -5.11 10.02
CA GLN A 81 -8.43 -3.89 10.11
C GLN A 81 -9.19 -2.69 9.52
N PRO A 82 -9.28 -1.55 10.21
CA PRO A 82 -9.79 -0.31 9.61
C PRO A 82 -8.66 0.44 8.89
N ALA A 83 -8.99 1.52 8.17
CA ALA A 83 -8.04 2.60 7.85
C ALA A 83 -6.78 2.17 7.07
N GLU A 84 -6.88 1.21 6.15
CA GLU A 84 -5.80 0.83 5.24
C GLU A 84 -5.45 1.99 4.29
N GLU A 85 -6.46 2.71 3.77
CA GLU A 85 -6.36 3.70 2.68
C GLU A 85 -5.69 5.02 3.10
N GLY A 86 -4.48 4.93 3.66
CA GLY A 86 -3.61 6.04 4.03
C GLY A 86 -3.74 6.56 5.46
N LEU A 87 -4.64 6.00 6.27
CA LEU A 87 -4.86 6.42 7.66
C LEU A 87 -4.09 5.58 8.70
N GLY A 88 -3.47 4.46 8.28
CA GLY A 88 -2.49 3.71 9.07
C GLY A 88 -3.10 2.76 10.10
N GLY A 89 -4.13 2.02 9.69
CA GLY A 89 -4.82 1.02 10.51
C GLY A 89 -3.92 -0.05 11.09
N ALA A 90 -3.08 -0.67 10.26
CA ALA A 90 -2.16 -1.72 10.70
C ALA A 90 -1.20 -1.17 11.76
N ARG A 91 -0.60 0.00 11.53
CA ARG A 91 0.28 0.69 12.49
C ARG A 91 -0.44 0.96 13.82
N ALA A 92 -1.69 1.39 13.77
CA ALA A 92 -2.48 1.66 14.97
C ALA A 92 -2.78 0.37 15.76
N MET A 93 -3.17 -0.71 15.08
CA MET A 93 -3.43 -2.01 15.73
C MET A 93 -2.16 -2.59 16.36
N VAL A 94 -1.04 -2.58 15.62
CA VAL A 94 0.26 -3.02 16.15
C VAL A 94 0.68 -2.18 17.35
N GLY A 95 0.59 -0.85 17.26
CA GLY A 95 0.90 0.04 18.39
C GLY A 95 -0.04 -0.13 19.60
N ALA A 96 -1.24 -0.66 19.40
CA ALA A 96 -2.18 -1.03 20.46
C ALA A 96 -1.94 -2.44 21.04
N GLY A 97 -0.79 -3.04 20.74
CA GLY A 97 -0.35 -4.32 21.31
C GLY A 97 -0.99 -5.54 20.65
N LEU A 98 -1.26 -5.50 19.34
CA LEU A 98 -1.91 -6.60 18.61
C LEU A 98 -1.21 -7.94 18.87
N PHE A 99 0.11 -7.98 18.74
CA PHE A 99 0.86 -9.23 18.81
C PHE A 99 1.14 -9.70 20.24
N GLU A 100 1.01 -8.83 21.23
CA GLU A 100 1.05 -9.16 22.65
C GLU A 100 -0.28 -9.76 23.11
N ARG A 101 -1.40 -9.18 22.64
CA ARG A 101 -2.76 -9.64 22.96
C ARG A 101 -3.14 -10.91 22.19
N PHE A 102 -2.64 -11.04 20.97
CA PHE A 102 -2.89 -12.15 20.06
C PHE A 102 -1.54 -12.67 19.54
N PRO A 103 -0.88 -13.58 20.28
CA PRO A 103 0.49 -14.03 19.98
C PRO A 103 0.57 -15.01 18.80
N MET A 104 0.02 -14.61 17.66
CA MET A 104 0.19 -15.31 16.39
C MET A 104 1.66 -15.30 15.96
N THR A 105 2.13 -16.39 15.37
CA THR A 105 3.51 -16.57 14.92
C THR A 105 3.69 -16.23 13.45
N ARG A 106 2.61 -16.27 12.67
CA ARG A 106 2.55 -15.93 11.23
C ARG A 106 1.29 -15.14 10.92
N VAL A 107 1.33 -14.32 9.88
CA VAL A 107 0.19 -13.49 9.44
C VAL A 107 0.00 -13.59 7.92
N PHE A 108 -1.24 -13.75 7.47
CA PHE A 108 -1.58 -13.87 6.06
C PHE A 108 -2.72 -12.92 5.69
N GLY A 109 -2.72 -12.46 4.44
CA GLY A 109 -3.77 -11.62 3.87
C GLY A 109 -3.80 -11.76 2.35
N PHE A 110 -4.82 -11.20 1.73
CA PHE A 110 -4.87 -11.09 0.29
C PHE A 110 -5.46 -9.74 -0.13
N HIS A 111 -5.21 -9.35 -1.37
CA HIS A 111 -5.94 -8.31 -2.06
C HIS A 111 -6.56 -8.87 -3.33
N ASN A 112 -7.75 -8.46 -3.70
CA ASN A 112 -8.30 -8.80 -5.00
C ASN A 112 -7.64 -7.95 -6.11
N TRP A 113 -7.47 -8.50 -7.32
CA TRP A 113 -6.66 -7.84 -8.35
C TRP A 113 -7.37 -7.80 -9.71
N PRO A 114 -7.97 -6.66 -10.09
CA PRO A 114 -8.52 -6.44 -11.43
C PRO A 114 -7.48 -6.62 -12.54
N GLY A 115 -7.86 -7.29 -13.62
CA GLY A 115 -6.97 -7.63 -14.74
C GLY A 115 -6.26 -8.98 -14.59
N LEU A 116 -6.36 -9.63 -13.43
CA LEU A 116 -5.96 -11.03 -13.23
C LEU A 116 -7.20 -11.92 -13.30
N ALA A 117 -7.10 -13.07 -13.99
CA ALA A 117 -8.22 -13.99 -14.17
C ALA A 117 -8.89 -14.37 -12.84
N ALA A 118 -10.23 -14.44 -12.85
CA ALA A 118 -11.03 -14.55 -11.65
C ALA A 118 -10.67 -15.82 -10.85
N GLY A 119 -10.30 -15.65 -9.57
CA GLY A 119 -9.90 -16.75 -8.70
C GLY A 119 -8.47 -17.26 -8.88
N THR A 120 -7.70 -16.76 -9.86
CA THR A 120 -6.26 -17.06 -9.96
C THR A 120 -5.51 -16.42 -8.79
N ILE A 121 -4.64 -17.17 -8.13
CA ILE A 121 -3.88 -16.70 -6.97
C ILE A 121 -2.44 -16.41 -7.41
N ALA A 122 -2.02 -15.15 -7.30
CA ALA A 122 -0.63 -14.77 -7.53
C ALA A 122 0.14 -14.68 -6.22
N VAL A 123 1.27 -15.38 -6.14
CA VAL A 123 2.16 -15.40 -4.99
C VAL A 123 3.57 -15.00 -5.40
N HIS A 124 4.06 -13.89 -4.86
CA HIS A 124 5.43 -13.42 -5.08
C HIS A 124 6.39 -14.06 -4.08
N ASP A 125 7.56 -14.49 -4.57
CA ASP A 125 8.67 -15.01 -3.75
C ASP A 125 9.56 -13.84 -3.24
N GLY A 126 8.94 -12.79 -2.69
CA GLY A 126 9.63 -11.59 -2.24
C GLY A 126 8.71 -10.36 -2.20
N VAL A 127 9.14 -9.29 -2.84
CA VAL A 127 8.38 -8.03 -2.88
C VAL A 127 7.03 -8.25 -3.58
N VAL A 128 5.95 -7.80 -2.94
CA VAL A 128 4.58 -7.82 -3.47
C VAL A 128 4.15 -6.41 -3.85
N MET A 129 4.37 -5.44 -2.95
CA MET A 129 3.96 -4.04 -3.12
C MET A 129 5.04 -3.08 -2.60
N ALA A 130 5.17 -1.93 -3.25
CA ALA A 130 6.18 -0.95 -2.93
C ALA A 130 5.88 -0.19 -1.63
N SER A 131 6.94 0.33 -1.01
CA SER A 131 6.80 1.41 -0.05
C SER A 131 6.58 2.73 -0.78
N GLY A 132 6.11 3.75 -0.07
CA GLY A 132 6.15 5.10 -0.59
C GLY A 132 6.25 6.20 0.45
N GLY A 133 6.49 7.41 -0.05
CA GLY A 133 6.54 8.63 0.74
C GLY A 133 5.97 9.80 -0.04
N ARG A 134 5.50 10.80 0.70
CA ARG A 134 5.10 12.10 0.14
C ARG A 134 6.26 13.06 0.28
N ILE A 135 6.48 13.86 -0.77
CA ILE A 135 7.51 14.90 -0.82
C ILE A 135 6.81 16.23 -0.97
N SER A 136 7.21 17.21 -0.17
CA SER A 136 6.90 18.62 -0.35
C SER A 136 8.21 19.38 -0.37
N ILE A 137 8.45 20.23 -1.37
CA ILE A 137 9.65 21.06 -1.44
C ILE A 137 9.20 22.51 -1.52
N THR A 138 9.62 23.32 -0.56
CA THR A 138 9.38 24.77 -0.57
C THR A 138 10.65 25.48 -1.04
N ILE A 139 10.50 26.39 -1.99
CA ILE A 139 11.56 27.25 -2.51
C ILE A 139 11.22 28.69 -2.14
N ASP A 140 11.97 29.28 -1.23
CA ASP A 140 11.85 30.66 -0.79
C ASP A 140 12.91 31.53 -1.46
N GLY A 141 12.44 32.53 -2.20
CA GLY A 141 13.26 33.51 -2.91
C GLY A 141 13.06 34.93 -2.38
N HIS A 142 13.20 35.90 -3.28
CA HIS A 142 12.93 37.30 -3.01
C HIS A 142 12.10 37.89 -4.15
N ALA A 143 10.86 38.25 -3.85
CA ALA A 143 9.92 38.80 -4.82
C ALA A 143 10.36 40.19 -5.30
N GLY A 144 9.92 40.57 -6.49
CA GLY A 144 10.15 41.93 -6.99
C GLY A 144 9.49 42.20 -8.35
N HIS A 145 9.69 43.41 -8.87
CA HIS A 145 9.16 43.79 -10.17
C HIS A 145 9.84 42.98 -11.29
N ALA A 146 9.06 42.39 -12.21
CA ALA A 146 9.62 41.52 -13.26
C ALA A 146 10.60 42.24 -14.21
N GLY A 147 10.49 43.56 -14.35
CA GLY A 147 11.45 44.39 -15.09
C GLY A 147 12.79 44.66 -14.38
N MET A 148 12.95 44.23 -13.12
CA MET A 148 14.17 44.45 -12.32
C MET A 148 14.68 43.14 -11.69
N PRO A 149 14.92 42.08 -12.49
CA PRO A 149 15.21 40.74 -11.95
C PRO A 149 16.51 40.68 -11.14
N HIS A 150 17.48 41.54 -11.41
CA HIS A 150 18.75 41.62 -10.67
C HIS A 150 18.59 41.99 -9.18
N LEU A 151 17.44 42.54 -8.78
CA LEU A 151 17.09 42.85 -7.39
C LEU A 151 16.34 41.70 -6.69
N THR A 152 16.14 40.57 -7.38
CA THR A 152 15.30 39.45 -6.92
C THR A 152 16.11 38.16 -6.73
N ARG A 153 15.46 37.14 -6.18
CA ARG A 153 15.93 35.75 -6.20
C ARG A 153 14.75 34.92 -6.66
N ASP A 154 14.73 34.55 -7.93
CA ASP A 154 13.55 34.00 -8.59
C ASP A 154 13.37 32.50 -8.25
N PRO A 155 12.36 32.13 -7.43
CA PRO A 155 12.11 30.74 -7.07
C PRO A 155 11.48 29.94 -8.21
N VAL A 156 10.86 30.57 -9.22
CA VAL A 156 10.29 29.90 -10.39
C VAL A 156 11.41 29.37 -11.28
N MET A 157 12.45 30.17 -11.51
CA MET A 157 13.65 29.73 -12.21
C MET A 157 14.36 28.59 -11.47
N ALA A 158 14.54 28.72 -10.15
CA ALA A 158 15.12 27.66 -9.34
C ALA A 158 14.31 26.36 -9.38
N ALA A 159 12.97 26.44 -9.35
CA ALA A 159 12.07 25.29 -9.44
C ALA A 159 12.24 24.52 -10.76
N GLY A 160 12.32 25.22 -11.89
CA GLY A 160 12.54 24.59 -13.20
C GLY A 160 13.82 23.75 -13.25
N HIS A 161 14.92 24.30 -12.72
CA HIS A 161 16.18 23.57 -12.63
C HIS A 161 16.14 22.42 -11.61
N LEU A 162 15.47 22.61 -10.48
CA LEU A 162 15.30 21.56 -9.47
C LEU A 162 14.54 20.36 -10.03
N ILE A 163 13.44 20.58 -10.76
CA ILE A 163 12.64 19.51 -11.37
C ILE A 163 13.51 18.64 -12.27
N VAL A 164 14.32 19.26 -13.14
CA VAL A 164 15.23 18.56 -14.05
C VAL A 164 16.31 17.81 -13.28
N ALA A 165 16.94 18.46 -12.30
CA ALA A 165 18.00 17.86 -11.50
C ALA A 165 17.51 16.65 -10.68
N LEU A 166 16.31 16.71 -10.12
CA LEU A 166 15.71 15.62 -9.35
C LEU A 166 15.49 14.35 -10.18
N GLN A 167 15.37 14.44 -11.51
CA GLN A 167 15.30 13.24 -12.36
C GLN A 167 16.60 12.42 -12.32
N SER A 168 17.72 13.03 -11.91
CA SER A 168 19.00 12.33 -11.72
C SER A 168 19.00 11.38 -10.52
N VAL A 169 18.08 11.55 -9.55
CA VAL A 169 17.96 10.67 -8.39
C VAL A 169 17.73 9.24 -8.85
N VAL A 170 16.64 8.99 -9.60
CA VAL A 170 16.35 7.64 -10.12
C VAL A 170 17.31 7.29 -11.24
N SER A 171 17.51 8.20 -12.19
CA SER A 171 18.24 7.83 -13.41
C SER A 171 19.73 7.58 -13.19
N ARG A 172 20.39 8.26 -12.25
CA ARG A 172 21.86 8.23 -12.08
C ARG A 172 22.34 7.85 -10.67
N SER A 173 21.48 7.83 -9.66
CA SER A 173 21.90 7.47 -8.29
C SER A 173 21.39 6.10 -7.82
N ILE A 174 20.39 5.53 -8.49
CA ILE A 174 19.88 4.18 -8.18
C ILE A 174 20.54 3.15 -9.09
N ASP A 175 20.83 1.96 -8.54
CA ASP A 175 21.28 0.81 -9.33
C ASP A 175 20.24 0.54 -10.43
N PRO A 176 20.62 0.41 -11.71
CA PRO A 176 19.67 0.12 -12.79
C PRO A 176 18.90 -1.20 -12.60
N LEU A 177 19.32 -2.09 -11.70
CA LEU A 177 18.61 -3.31 -11.32
C LEU A 177 17.66 -3.13 -10.12
N ASP A 178 17.73 -2.00 -9.41
CA ASP A 178 16.82 -1.65 -8.32
C ASP A 178 15.59 -0.88 -8.83
N THR A 179 14.50 -0.93 -8.08
CA THR A 179 13.24 -0.25 -8.43
C THR A 179 13.03 1.01 -7.59
N ALA A 180 12.84 2.14 -8.28
CA ALA A 180 12.50 3.42 -7.68
C ALA A 180 11.61 4.25 -8.62
N VAL A 181 10.68 5.02 -8.04
CA VAL A 181 9.94 6.07 -8.75
C VAL A 181 10.00 7.34 -7.93
N LEU A 182 10.23 8.47 -8.59
CA LEU A 182 10.12 9.80 -8.05
C LEU A 182 9.24 10.61 -8.99
N SER A 183 8.08 11.06 -8.51
CA SER A 183 7.12 11.82 -9.29
C SER A 183 6.89 13.16 -8.63
N LEU A 184 7.08 14.25 -9.38
CA LEU A 184 6.72 15.61 -8.99
C LEU A 184 5.39 15.93 -9.64
N CYS A 185 4.34 16.01 -8.83
CA CYS A 185 2.96 15.99 -9.30
C CYS A 185 2.31 17.37 -9.26
N THR A 186 2.80 18.28 -8.42
CA THR A 186 2.27 19.65 -8.32
C THR A 186 3.40 20.68 -8.33
N LEU A 187 3.10 21.85 -8.88
CA LEU A 187 3.97 23.01 -8.90
C LEU A 187 3.10 24.25 -8.76
N GLU A 188 3.31 25.03 -7.69
CA GLU A 188 2.53 26.23 -7.40
C GLU A 188 3.45 27.40 -7.08
N GLY A 189 3.19 28.57 -7.68
CA GLY A 189 3.93 29.79 -7.36
C GLY A 189 3.60 30.97 -8.27
N GLY A 190 3.66 32.18 -7.70
CA GLY A 190 3.33 33.43 -8.38
C GLY A 190 1.82 33.68 -8.54
N THR A 191 1.44 34.94 -8.72
CA THR A 191 0.04 35.36 -8.90
C THR A 191 -0.09 36.43 -10.00
N ALA A 192 0.75 37.46 -9.95
CA ALA A 192 0.77 38.55 -10.92
C ALA A 192 1.80 38.32 -12.03
N ARG A 193 1.39 38.57 -13.29
CA ARG A 193 2.24 38.33 -14.49
C ARG A 193 3.48 39.25 -14.58
N ASN A 194 3.50 40.35 -13.84
CA ASN A 194 4.57 41.35 -13.85
C ASN A 194 5.38 41.36 -12.53
N GLN A 195 5.24 40.31 -11.71
CA GLN A 195 5.96 40.16 -10.45
C GLN A 195 6.71 38.82 -10.45
N ILE A 196 7.99 38.86 -10.06
CA ILE A 196 8.73 37.65 -9.70
C ILE A 196 8.24 37.17 -8.34
N ALA A 197 7.87 35.90 -8.24
CA ALA A 197 7.29 35.31 -7.04
C ALA A 197 8.29 35.30 -5.85
N GLY A 198 7.77 35.32 -4.62
CA GLY A 198 8.59 35.15 -3.42
C GLY A 198 8.76 33.68 -3.00
N ARG A 199 7.88 32.80 -3.48
CA ARG A 199 7.84 31.38 -3.10
C ARG A 199 7.29 30.52 -4.23
N VAL A 200 7.80 29.29 -4.31
CA VAL A 200 7.26 28.18 -5.10
C VAL A 200 7.18 26.95 -4.21
N THR A 201 6.14 26.12 -4.37
CA THR A 201 6.03 24.80 -3.74
C THR A 201 5.92 23.71 -4.80
N ILE A 202 6.59 22.59 -4.57
CA ILE A 202 6.53 21.39 -5.40
C ILE A 202 6.04 20.24 -4.53
N GLY A 203 4.96 19.57 -4.93
CA GLY A 203 4.46 18.36 -4.28
C GLY A 203 4.72 17.13 -5.13
N GLY A 204 4.94 15.99 -4.49
CA GLY A 204 5.25 14.76 -5.19
C GLY A 204 5.22 13.52 -4.31
N THR A 205 5.64 12.40 -4.90
CA THR A 205 5.72 11.10 -4.22
C THR A 205 6.99 10.36 -4.63
N LEU A 206 7.46 9.49 -3.74
CA LEU A 206 8.49 8.50 -4.06
C LEU A 206 7.99 7.08 -3.78
N ARG A 207 8.50 6.10 -4.52
CA ARG A 207 8.25 4.66 -4.34
C ARG A 207 9.54 3.86 -4.46
N TYR A 208 9.65 2.76 -3.73
CA TYR A 208 10.82 1.88 -3.75
C TYR A 208 10.49 0.47 -3.23
N HIS A 209 11.33 -0.50 -3.59
CA HIS A 209 11.22 -1.89 -3.15
C HIS A 209 12.23 -2.29 -2.06
N ARG A 210 13.27 -1.48 -1.83
CA ARG A 210 14.37 -1.79 -0.90
C ARG A 210 14.71 -0.59 -0.03
N GLU A 211 15.00 -0.84 1.24
CA GLU A 211 15.28 0.24 2.20
C GLU A 211 16.57 1.01 1.88
N ALA A 212 17.62 0.35 1.37
CA ALA A 212 18.83 1.03 0.91
C ALA A 212 18.56 2.01 -0.26
N VAL A 213 17.58 1.70 -1.11
CA VAL A 213 17.15 2.60 -2.20
C VAL A 213 16.47 3.84 -1.62
N LYS A 214 15.63 3.68 -0.59
CA LYS A 214 15.02 4.81 0.13
C LYS A 214 16.08 5.77 0.67
N GLU A 215 17.08 5.24 1.38
CA GLU A 215 18.15 6.04 1.97
C GLU A 215 18.87 6.86 0.90
N THR A 216 19.16 6.23 -0.23
CA THR A 216 19.79 6.90 -1.38
C THR A 216 18.89 7.99 -1.96
N ILE A 217 17.59 7.72 -2.19
CA ILE A 217 16.63 8.71 -2.70
C ILE A 217 16.56 9.93 -1.77
N VAL A 218 16.37 9.70 -0.46
CA VAL A 218 16.21 10.76 0.54
C VAL A 218 17.46 11.63 0.62
N ALA A 219 18.64 11.00 0.68
CA ALA A 219 19.91 11.72 0.71
C ALA A 219 20.10 12.58 -0.55
N ARG A 220 19.90 11.98 -1.74
CA ARG A 220 20.10 12.67 -3.01
C ARG A 220 19.11 13.81 -3.25
N ILE A 221 17.87 13.70 -2.79
CA ILE A 221 16.92 14.82 -2.82
C ILE A 221 17.46 16.00 -2.00
N GLY A 222 17.95 15.74 -0.77
CA GLY A 222 18.53 16.77 0.09
C GLY A 222 19.73 17.47 -0.57
N GLU A 223 20.69 16.69 -1.06
CA GLU A 223 21.91 17.21 -1.71
C GLU A 223 21.61 18.06 -2.96
N ILE A 224 20.64 17.63 -3.78
CA ILE A 224 20.23 18.38 -4.97
C ILE A 224 19.53 19.69 -4.56
N CYS A 225 18.66 19.66 -3.55
CA CYS A 225 18.02 20.85 -3.00
C CYS A 225 19.05 21.87 -2.52
N ASP A 226 20.07 21.44 -1.77
CA ASP A 226 21.16 22.30 -1.28
C ASP A 226 21.99 22.89 -2.42
N GLY A 227 22.26 22.11 -3.46
CA GLY A 227 22.97 22.57 -4.67
C GLY A 227 22.18 23.64 -5.44
N ILE A 228 20.88 23.44 -5.62
CA ILE A 228 19.99 24.43 -6.25
C ILE A 228 19.87 25.69 -5.39
N ALA A 229 19.69 25.55 -4.08
CA ALA A 229 19.66 26.68 -3.15
C ALA A 229 20.90 27.57 -3.32
N THR A 230 22.09 26.94 -3.33
CA THR A 230 23.38 27.62 -3.53
C THR A 230 23.46 28.31 -4.90
N SER A 231 23.12 27.59 -5.97
CA SER A 231 23.31 28.08 -7.35
C SER A 231 22.45 29.30 -7.69
N PHE A 232 21.24 29.36 -7.11
CA PHE A 232 20.26 30.41 -7.40
C PHE A 232 20.13 31.46 -6.29
N GLY A 233 20.85 31.30 -5.17
CA GLY A 233 20.77 32.20 -4.02
C GLY A 233 19.38 32.23 -3.38
N VAL A 234 18.70 31.08 -3.35
CA VAL A 234 17.39 30.86 -2.74
C VAL A 234 17.51 29.90 -1.55
N ARG A 235 16.45 29.74 -0.76
CA ARG A 235 16.34 28.65 0.23
C ARG A 235 15.45 27.56 -0.34
N VAL A 236 15.91 26.31 -0.31
CA VAL A 236 15.14 25.13 -0.71
C VAL A 236 14.99 24.22 0.50
N THR A 237 13.77 23.84 0.84
CA THR A 237 13.49 23.02 2.03
C THR A 237 12.65 21.81 1.62
N PRO A 238 13.26 20.62 1.53
CA PRO A 238 12.53 19.38 1.30
C PRO A 238 11.96 18.84 2.61
N GLU A 239 10.70 18.44 2.57
CA GLU A 239 9.99 17.70 3.61
C GLU A 239 9.56 16.36 3.01
N ILE A 240 10.03 15.26 3.61
CA ILE A 240 9.71 13.91 3.17
C ILE A 240 9.02 13.19 4.31
N VAL A 241 7.77 12.80 4.07
CA VAL A 241 6.97 12.01 5.02
C VAL A 241 6.81 10.60 4.47
N MET A 242 7.48 9.65 5.11
CA MET A 242 7.38 8.24 4.75
C MET A 242 6.00 7.68 5.12
N GLY A 243 5.48 6.82 4.25
CA GLY A 243 4.25 6.07 4.45
C GLY A 243 4.51 4.68 5.03
N VAL A 244 3.85 3.69 4.42
CA VAL A 244 3.94 2.27 4.78
C VAL A 244 5.27 1.66 4.31
N GLY A 245 5.68 0.54 4.91
CA GLY A 245 6.85 -0.21 4.46
C GLY A 245 6.62 -0.97 3.14
N VAL A 246 7.64 -1.68 2.67
CA VAL A 246 7.52 -2.58 1.52
C VAL A 246 6.81 -3.85 1.98
N VAL A 247 5.81 -4.32 1.22
CA VAL A 247 5.19 -5.64 1.47
C VAL A 247 6.11 -6.70 0.88
N ILE A 248 6.73 -7.50 1.74
CA ILE A 248 7.67 -8.56 1.36
C ILE A 248 7.22 -9.87 1.99
N ASN A 249 6.82 -10.82 1.15
CA ASN A 249 6.52 -12.17 1.61
C ASN A 249 7.80 -12.86 2.06
N THR A 250 7.75 -13.50 3.23
CA THR A 250 8.85 -14.35 3.67
C THR A 250 8.85 -15.67 2.88
N PRO A 251 10.01 -16.22 2.46
CA PRO A 251 10.04 -17.35 1.52
C PRO A 251 9.30 -18.61 1.98
N ALA A 252 9.32 -18.91 3.28
CA ALA A 252 8.60 -20.05 3.84
C ALA A 252 7.08 -19.85 3.73
N GLU A 253 6.59 -18.67 4.10
CA GLU A 253 5.17 -18.31 4.07
C GLU A 253 4.63 -18.16 2.66
N ALA A 254 5.41 -17.63 1.72
CA ALA A 254 5.08 -17.66 0.29
C ALA A 254 4.90 -19.10 -0.22
N SER A 255 5.73 -20.04 0.27
CA SER A 255 5.60 -21.46 -0.08
C SER A 255 4.34 -22.09 0.50
N LEU A 256 3.97 -21.77 1.74
CA LEU A 256 2.71 -22.21 2.34
C LEU A 256 1.50 -21.62 1.60
N ALA A 257 1.55 -20.33 1.23
CA ALA A 257 0.50 -19.65 0.49
C ALA A 257 0.24 -20.30 -0.88
N ARG A 258 1.30 -20.72 -1.59
CA ARG A 258 1.19 -21.48 -2.83
C ARG A 258 0.54 -22.84 -2.61
N LEU A 259 1.01 -23.59 -1.62
CA LEU A 259 0.44 -24.90 -1.29
C LEU A 259 -1.05 -24.79 -0.93
N ALA A 260 -1.46 -23.76 -0.20
CA ALA A 260 -2.87 -23.50 0.09
C ALA A 260 -3.67 -23.21 -1.19
N GLY A 261 -3.11 -22.43 -2.13
CA GLY A 261 -3.71 -22.19 -3.44
C GLY A 261 -3.90 -23.47 -4.27
N GLU A 262 -2.89 -24.34 -4.28
CA GLU A 262 -2.96 -25.65 -4.96
C GLU A 262 -4.03 -26.57 -4.33
N ARG A 263 -4.15 -26.58 -3.00
CA ARG A 263 -5.13 -27.40 -2.28
C ARG A 263 -6.57 -26.98 -2.49
N VAL A 264 -6.82 -25.69 -2.70
CA VAL A 264 -8.15 -25.17 -3.09
C VAL A 264 -8.37 -25.24 -4.59
N GLN A 265 -7.46 -25.89 -5.33
CA GLN A 265 -7.54 -26.11 -6.77
C GLN A 265 -7.61 -24.82 -7.59
N ALA A 266 -7.04 -23.72 -7.07
CA ALA A 266 -6.89 -22.48 -7.81
C ALA A 266 -5.68 -22.56 -8.77
N GLU A 267 -5.72 -21.78 -9.85
CA GLU A 267 -4.53 -21.51 -10.64
C GLU A 267 -3.55 -20.67 -9.81
N VAL A 268 -2.33 -21.15 -9.60
CA VAL A 268 -1.30 -20.42 -8.84
C VAL A 268 -0.24 -19.86 -9.78
N ARG A 269 -0.06 -18.53 -9.75
CA ARG A 269 0.88 -17.78 -10.58
C ARG A 269 2.01 -17.19 -9.73
N ARG A 270 3.21 -17.06 -10.33
CA ARG A 270 4.44 -16.58 -9.66
C ARG A 270 5.22 -15.57 -10.49
N ASP A 271 4.76 -15.32 -11.70
CA ASP A 271 5.41 -14.57 -12.76
C ASP A 271 4.87 -13.13 -12.88
N LEU A 272 3.92 -12.74 -12.03
CA LEU A 272 3.47 -11.36 -11.96
C LEU A 272 4.53 -10.48 -11.31
N ALA A 273 4.77 -9.32 -11.91
CA ALA A 273 5.62 -8.30 -11.31
C ALA A 273 4.99 -7.75 -10.02
N PRO A 274 5.78 -7.25 -9.06
CA PRO A 274 5.28 -6.53 -7.90
C PRO A 274 4.58 -5.22 -8.31
N SER A 275 3.68 -4.72 -7.47
CA SER A 275 2.99 -3.44 -7.69
C SER A 275 3.75 -2.27 -7.08
N MET A 276 3.70 -1.11 -7.74
CA MET A 276 4.21 0.15 -7.20
C MET A 276 3.20 0.88 -6.29
N ALA A 277 1.99 0.34 -6.12
CA ALA A 277 1.07 0.75 -5.07
C ALA A 277 1.65 0.37 -3.68
N GLY A 278 1.16 1.04 -2.63
CA GLY A 278 1.50 0.70 -1.25
C GLY A 278 0.36 0.00 -0.55
N GLU A 279 0.68 -0.73 0.51
CA GLU A 279 -0.28 -1.46 1.34
C GLU A 279 0.25 -1.48 2.79
N ASP A 280 -0.62 -1.18 3.76
CA ASP A 280 -0.21 -1.06 5.17
C ASP A 280 -0.03 -2.40 5.90
N PHE A 281 -0.38 -3.52 5.27
CA PHE A 281 -0.04 -4.89 5.72
C PHE A 281 1.48 -5.06 5.96
N ALA A 282 2.32 -4.22 5.35
CA ALA A 282 3.75 -4.15 5.64
C ALA A 282 4.08 -3.94 7.13
N PHE A 283 3.21 -3.27 7.90
CA PHE A 283 3.39 -3.12 9.35
C PHE A 283 3.27 -4.45 10.10
N TYR A 284 2.44 -5.38 9.63
CA TYR A 284 2.39 -6.72 10.21
C TYR A 284 3.64 -7.52 9.85
N LEU A 285 4.08 -7.45 8.60
CA LEU A 285 5.27 -8.15 8.11
C LEU A 285 6.57 -7.67 8.75
N ALA A 286 6.62 -6.41 9.22
CA ALA A 286 7.71 -5.91 10.03
C ALA A 286 7.85 -6.59 11.39
N HIS A 287 6.81 -7.27 11.88
CA HIS A 287 6.76 -7.89 13.21
C HIS A 287 6.61 -9.41 13.17
N ARG A 288 5.98 -9.97 12.14
CA ARG A 288 5.74 -11.40 11.97
C ARG A 288 6.02 -11.84 10.54
N PRO A 289 6.63 -13.03 10.34
CA PRO A 289 6.72 -13.61 9.00
C PRO A 289 5.31 -13.86 8.46
N GLY A 290 5.14 -13.77 7.15
CA GLY A 290 3.82 -13.75 6.55
C GLY A 290 3.83 -13.74 5.03
N ALA A 291 2.64 -13.89 4.46
CA ALA A 291 2.44 -13.74 3.04
C ALA A 291 1.15 -12.96 2.72
N PHE A 292 1.28 -12.01 1.82
CA PHE A 292 0.22 -11.28 1.16
C PHE A 292 0.16 -11.73 -0.29
N VAL A 293 -1.02 -12.16 -0.75
CA VAL A 293 -1.22 -12.68 -2.10
C VAL A 293 -2.21 -11.83 -2.86
N TRP A 294 -2.22 -11.96 -4.18
CA TRP A 294 -3.29 -11.39 -4.98
C TRP A 294 -4.25 -12.49 -5.44
N ILE A 295 -5.55 -12.22 -5.39
CA ILE A 295 -6.57 -13.09 -5.97
C ILE A 295 -7.23 -12.34 -7.12
N GLY A 296 -7.19 -12.90 -8.32
CA GLY A 296 -7.70 -12.20 -9.50
C GLY A 296 -9.18 -11.87 -9.39
N ASN A 297 -9.53 -10.63 -9.67
CA ASN A 297 -10.91 -10.13 -9.67
C ASN A 297 -11.61 -10.38 -11.01
N GLY A 298 -10.88 -10.83 -12.04
CA GLY A 298 -11.37 -11.00 -13.41
C GLY A 298 -10.83 -9.93 -14.36
N GLU A 299 -11.37 -9.90 -15.58
CA GLU A 299 -10.95 -8.96 -16.61
C GLU A 299 -11.14 -7.51 -16.17
N LEU A 300 -10.20 -6.65 -16.58
CA LEU A 300 -10.29 -5.23 -16.32
C LEU A 300 -11.35 -4.60 -17.23
N ARG A 301 -12.30 -3.90 -16.63
CA ARG A 301 -13.34 -3.11 -17.33
C ARG A 301 -13.00 -1.62 -17.21
N ASP A 302 -13.43 -0.83 -18.18
CA ASP A 302 -13.18 0.62 -18.19
C ASP A 302 -13.74 1.30 -16.93
N GLY A 303 -12.88 1.99 -16.17
CA GLY A 303 -13.25 2.66 -14.92
C GLY A 303 -13.47 1.73 -13.72
N ALA A 304 -13.19 0.43 -13.88
CA ALA A 304 -13.26 -0.58 -12.83
C ALA A 304 -11.86 -1.00 -12.34
N GLU A 305 -10.85 -0.16 -12.56
CA GLU A 305 -9.58 -0.25 -11.83
C GLU A 305 -9.82 -0.05 -10.32
N LEU A 306 -8.85 -0.46 -9.50
CA LEU A 306 -8.84 -0.06 -8.09
C LEU A 306 -8.93 1.47 -8.00
N HIS A 307 -9.78 1.95 -7.09
CA HIS A 307 -10.13 3.36 -6.86
C HIS A 307 -10.94 4.01 -8.00
N GLY A 308 -11.41 3.22 -8.97
CA GLY A 308 -12.32 3.68 -10.01
C GLY A 308 -13.77 3.81 -9.50
N PRO A 309 -14.55 4.80 -9.98
CA PRO A 309 -15.94 5.00 -9.54
C PRO A 309 -16.91 3.90 -10.01
N ARG A 310 -16.48 3.06 -10.97
CA ARG A 310 -17.23 1.90 -11.47
C ARG A 310 -16.59 0.57 -11.04
N TYR A 311 -15.66 0.63 -10.09
CA TYR A 311 -15.09 -0.56 -9.48
C TYR A 311 -16.19 -1.43 -8.87
N ASP A 312 -16.02 -2.75 -8.97
CA ASP A 312 -16.98 -3.74 -8.48
C ASP A 312 -16.19 -5.00 -8.13
N PHE A 313 -16.28 -5.41 -6.86
CA PHE A 313 -15.68 -6.65 -6.40
C PHE A 313 -16.42 -7.83 -7.02
N ASN A 314 -15.69 -8.79 -7.59
CA ASN A 314 -16.30 -9.92 -8.26
C ASN A 314 -16.69 -11.00 -7.25
N ASP A 315 -17.94 -11.02 -6.81
CA ASP A 315 -18.47 -12.00 -5.84
C ASP A 315 -18.22 -13.46 -6.21
N ALA A 316 -18.01 -13.78 -7.49
CA ALA A 316 -17.66 -15.13 -7.93
C ALA A 316 -16.32 -15.63 -7.36
N ILE A 317 -15.46 -14.74 -6.85
CA ILE A 317 -14.18 -15.11 -6.24
C ILE A 317 -14.29 -15.42 -4.74
N LEU A 318 -15.41 -15.10 -4.09
CA LEU A 318 -15.61 -15.34 -2.65
C LEU A 318 -15.34 -16.80 -2.25
N PRO A 319 -15.79 -17.84 -2.99
CA PRO A 319 -15.46 -19.22 -2.64
C PRO A 319 -13.96 -19.49 -2.62
N VAL A 320 -13.23 -19.03 -3.64
CA VAL A 320 -11.77 -19.23 -3.72
C VAL A 320 -11.05 -18.45 -2.62
N ALA A 321 -11.43 -17.19 -2.38
CA ALA A 321 -10.81 -16.34 -1.37
C ALA A 321 -11.01 -16.89 0.05
N SER A 322 -12.25 -17.22 0.43
CA SER A 322 -12.56 -17.82 1.73
C SER A 322 -11.90 -19.18 1.90
N SER A 323 -11.93 -20.05 0.88
CA SER A 323 -11.26 -21.35 0.94
C SER A 323 -9.75 -21.22 1.07
N TRP A 324 -9.12 -20.30 0.32
CA TRP A 324 -7.68 -20.07 0.42
C TRP A 324 -7.30 -19.59 1.83
N MET A 325 -8.02 -18.60 2.38
CA MET A 325 -7.79 -18.09 3.74
C MET A 325 -7.96 -19.18 4.81
N ALA A 326 -8.97 -20.05 4.69
CA ALA A 326 -9.14 -21.18 5.61
C ALA A 326 -8.00 -22.20 5.45
N GLU A 327 -7.62 -22.53 4.22
CA GLU A 327 -6.60 -23.54 3.94
C GLU A 327 -5.18 -23.08 4.27
N ILE A 328 -4.84 -21.79 4.10
CA ILE A 328 -3.54 -21.26 4.52
C ILE A 328 -3.39 -21.31 6.03
N ALA A 329 -4.46 -21.01 6.80
CA ALA A 329 -4.42 -21.17 8.25
C ALA A 329 -4.14 -22.62 8.65
N LYS A 330 -4.88 -23.58 8.09
CA LYS A 330 -4.66 -25.02 8.33
C LYS A 330 -3.25 -25.46 7.95
N THR A 331 -2.79 -25.06 6.77
CA THR A 331 -1.48 -25.41 6.23
C THR A 331 -0.36 -24.87 7.12
N ALA A 332 -0.46 -23.60 7.53
CA ALA A 332 0.51 -22.96 8.41
C ALA A 332 0.52 -23.55 9.84
N LEU A 333 -0.64 -23.97 10.36
CA LEU A 333 -0.73 -24.65 11.66
C LEU A 333 -0.15 -26.08 11.63
N SER A 334 -0.22 -26.75 10.48
CA SER A 334 0.32 -28.10 10.28
C SER A 334 1.83 -28.13 10.00
N ALA A 335 2.39 -27.02 9.52
CA ALA A 335 3.81 -26.86 9.24
C ALA A 335 4.58 -26.49 10.52
N ASN A 336 4.77 -27.48 11.39
CA ASN A 336 5.74 -27.42 12.49
C ASN A 336 7.03 -28.14 12.10
#